data_AF-F2YUA3-F1
#
_entry.id   AF-F2YUA3-F1
#
_cell.length_a   1.000
_cell.length_b   1.000
_cell.length_c   1.000
_cell.angle_alpha   90.00
_cell.angle_beta   90.00
_cell.angle_gamma   90.00
#
_symmetry.space_group_name_H-M   'P 1'
#
loop_
_entity.id
_entity.type
_entity.pdbx_description
1 polymer ?
#
loop_
_entity_poly.entity_id
_entity_poly.type
_entity_poly.pdbx_seq_one_letter_code
_entity_poly.pdbx_strand_id
1 'polypeptide(L)'
;EWGLPIWKTDESGERHDGSVDMPKLKDGGKPVRSGKWQIMINGESYKWIVAEAAKKALGMDRIQERIFVVKLVNDKNDKNRIAGAVGFSVRENRVVVYKAKAILLAAGGCVNLFRPRSVGEGQGRAWYPVWNAGSTYTMAAEAGAELTMMENRFVPARFKDGYGPVGAWFLLFKAQAVNAYGEVYMVKNKELLNDYPPYGQAAVPHRACATT
;
A
#
# COMPACT_ATOMS: atom_id res chain seq x y z
N GLU A 1 -6.36 -8.96 -24.27
CA GLU A 1 -6.87 -9.14 -22.91
C GLU A 1 -5.72 -8.88 -21.95
N TRP A 2 -5.88 -7.97 -20.98
CA TRP A 2 -4.79 -7.55 -20.07
C TRP A 2 -4.82 -8.43 -18.83
N GLY A 3 -3.67 -8.95 -18.42
CA GLY A 3 -3.58 -9.75 -17.20
C GLY A 3 -2.22 -9.55 -16.56
N LEU A 4 -2.20 -9.37 -15.24
CA LEU A 4 -0.97 -9.48 -14.48
C LEU A 4 -0.41 -10.90 -14.67
N PRO A 5 0.91 -11.08 -14.82
CA PRO A 5 1.48 -12.41 -14.84
C PRO A 5 1.37 -13.00 -13.42
N ILE A 6 0.42 -13.91 -13.23
CA ILE A 6 0.08 -14.53 -11.94
C ILE A 6 0.68 -15.93 -11.90
N TRP A 7 1.33 -16.27 -10.79
CA TRP A 7 1.87 -17.62 -10.55
C TRP A 7 0.71 -18.61 -10.41
N LYS A 8 0.85 -19.79 -11.00
CA LYS A 8 -0.21 -20.80 -11.03
C LYS A 8 0.31 -22.18 -10.61
N THR A 9 -0.60 -22.99 -10.09
CA THR A 9 -0.33 -24.39 -9.75
C THR A 9 -0.95 -25.27 -10.81
N ASP A 10 -0.20 -26.24 -11.32
CA ASP A 10 -0.71 -27.20 -12.30
C ASP A 10 -1.50 -28.34 -11.64
N GLU A 11 -1.95 -29.30 -12.45
CA GLU A 11 -2.70 -30.46 -11.98
C GLU A 11 -1.86 -31.42 -11.12
N SER A 12 -0.53 -31.42 -11.32
CA SER A 12 0.42 -32.23 -10.54
C SER A 12 0.76 -31.60 -9.18
N GLY A 13 0.38 -30.34 -8.98
CA GLY A 13 0.67 -29.56 -7.77
C GLY A 13 1.98 -28.76 -7.85
N GLU A 14 2.65 -28.75 -9.00
CA GLU A 14 3.85 -27.96 -9.22
C GLU A 14 3.50 -26.47 -9.39
N ARG A 15 4.37 -25.60 -8.88
CA ARG A 15 4.18 -24.14 -8.88
C ARG A 15 4.99 -23.52 -10.00
N HIS A 16 4.30 -22.86 -10.91
CA HIS A 16 4.89 -22.14 -12.03
C HIS A 16 4.77 -20.63 -11.81
N ASP A 17 5.80 -19.90 -12.22
CA ASP A 17 5.77 -18.45 -12.14
C ASP A 17 4.84 -17.84 -13.20
N GLY A 18 4.68 -16.52 -13.20
CA GLY A 18 3.78 -15.84 -14.14
C GLY A 18 4.24 -15.85 -15.61
N SER A 19 5.41 -16.40 -15.94
CA SER A 19 5.94 -16.44 -17.31
C SER A 19 5.46 -17.67 -18.10
N VAL A 20 5.03 -18.72 -17.41
CA VAL A 20 4.53 -19.95 -18.04
C VAL A 20 3.08 -19.76 -18.49
N ASP A 21 2.80 -20.12 -19.75
CA ASP A 21 1.43 -20.08 -20.25
C ASP A 21 0.60 -21.20 -19.62
N MET A 22 -0.46 -20.79 -18.94
CA MET A 22 -1.33 -21.64 -18.14
C MET A 22 -2.72 -21.01 -18.10
N PRO A 23 -3.78 -21.80 -17.88
CA PRO A 23 -5.15 -21.29 -17.84
C PRO A 23 -5.29 -20.03 -16.99
N LYS A 24 -6.01 -19.04 -17.49
CA LYS A 24 -6.26 -17.80 -16.75
C LYS A 24 -7.12 -18.12 -15.53
N LEU A 25 -7.11 -17.24 -14.53
CA LEU A 25 -7.93 -17.44 -13.33
C LEU A 25 -9.43 -17.55 -13.65
N LYS A 26 -9.92 -16.76 -14.62
CA LYS A 26 -11.31 -16.82 -15.09
C LYS A 26 -11.66 -18.14 -15.80
N ASP A 27 -10.65 -18.84 -16.31
CA ASP A 27 -10.78 -20.08 -17.07
C ASP A 27 -10.43 -21.30 -16.18
N GLY A 28 -10.43 -21.13 -14.85
CA GLY A 28 -10.19 -22.21 -13.88
C GLY A 28 -8.75 -22.38 -13.39
N GLY A 29 -7.82 -21.51 -13.81
CA GLY A 29 -6.43 -21.53 -13.33
C GLY A 29 -6.32 -21.35 -11.81
N LYS A 30 -5.55 -22.22 -11.13
CA LYS A 30 -5.36 -22.17 -9.68
C LYS A 30 -4.16 -21.28 -9.32
N PRO A 31 -4.34 -20.16 -8.59
CA PRO A 31 -3.23 -19.28 -8.27
C PRO A 31 -2.34 -19.85 -7.16
N VAL A 32 -1.03 -19.60 -7.25
CA VAL A 32 -0.12 -19.89 -6.13
C VAL A 32 -0.40 -18.91 -5.00
N ARG A 33 -0.84 -19.44 -3.87
CA ARG A 33 -1.08 -18.70 -2.64
C ARG A 33 0.21 -18.60 -1.82
N SER A 34 0.60 -17.39 -1.44
CA SER A 34 1.68 -17.21 -0.45
C SER A 34 1.16 -17.36 0.98
N GLY A 35 -0.04 -16.85 1.25
CA GLY A 35 -0.76 -17.03 2.51
C GLY A 35 -2.24 -17.27 2.24
N LYS A 36 -3.08 -17.15 3.28
CA LYS A 36 -4.53 -17.36 3.14
C LYS A 36 -5.17 -16.39 2.14
N TRP A 37 -4.67 -15.17 2.06
CA TRP A 37 -5.34 -14.08 1.32
C TRP A 37 -4.54 -13.60 0.10
N GLN A 38 -3.24 -13.86 0.06
CA GLN A 38 -2.32 -13.31 -0.93
C GLN A 38 -1.99 -14.33 -2.03
N ILE A 39 -1.80 -13.85 -3.26
CA ILE A 39 -1.33 -14.64 -4.41
C ILE A 39 0.02 -14.11 -4.89
N MET A 40 0.81 -14.98 -5.50
CA MET A 40 2.10 -14.60 -6.09
C MET A 40 1.94 -14.10 -7.53
N ILE A 41 2.67 -13.04 -7.87
CA ILE A 41 2.66 -12.40 -9.21
C ILE A 41 4.07 -12.00 -9.63
N ASN A 42 4.33 -11.93 -10.94
CA ASN A 42 5.49 -11.22 -11.48
C ASN A 42 5.08 -9.74 -11.61
N GLY A 43 5.14 -9.02 -10.48
CA GLY A 43 4.51 -7.71 -10.31
C GLY A 43 5.35 -6.50 -10.68
N GLU A 44 6.48 -6.66 -11.38
CA GLU A 44 7.40 -5.55 -11.71
C GLU A 44 6.66 -4.42 -12.44
N SER A 45 5.87 -4.76 -13.45
CA SER A 45 5.10 -3.81 -14.26
C SER A 45 3.69 -3.56 -13.73
N TYR A 46 3.37 -3.89 -12.47
CA TYR A 46 2.01 -3.77 -11.95
C TYR A 46 1.47 -2.33 -12.08
N LYS A 47 2.26 -1.33 -11.66
CA LYS A 47 1.82 0.07 -11.79
C LYS A 47 1.67 0.50 -13.25
N TRP A 48 2.52 0.02 -14.16
CA TRP A 48 2.43 0.33 -15.59
C TRP A 48 1.13 -0.20 -16.20
N ILE A 49 0.77 -1.45 -15.91
CA ILE A 49 -0.46 -2.08 -16.40
C ILE A 49 -1.69 -1.30 -15.92
N VAL A 50 -1.74 -0.94 -14.63
CA VAL A 50 -2.87 -0.18 -14.07
C VAL A 50 -2.92 1.24 -14.62
N ALA A 51 -1.76 1.91 -14.75
CA ALA A 51 -1.69 3.27 -15.29
C ALA A 51 -2.11 3.32 -16.76
N GLU A 52 -1.72 2.32 -17.56
CA GLU A 52 -2.13 2.22 -18.96
C GLU A 52 -3.65 2.02 -19.09
N ALA A 53 -4.24 1.17 -18.26
CA ALA A 53 -5.69 0.98 -18.22
C ALA A 53 -6.43 2.29 -17.87
N ALA A 54 -5.95 3.02 -16.85
CA ALA A 54 -6.53 4.31 -16.46
C ALA A 54 -6.38 5.36 -17.59
N LYS A 55 -5.20 5.43 -18.22
CA LYS A 55 -4.92 6.32 -19.36
C LYS A 55 -5.85 6.04 -20.54
N LYS A 56 -6.07 4.76 -20.87
CA LYS A 56 -6.99 4.35 -21.95
C LYS A 56 -8.44 4.70 -21.64
N ALA A 57 -8.85 4.55 -20.38
CA ALA A 57 -10.22 4.83 -19.95
C ALA A 57 -10.53 6.33 -19.90
N LEU A 58 -9.58 7.16 -19.42
CA LEU A 58 -9.80 8.59 -19.19
C LEU A 58 -9.41 9.47 -20.38
N GLY A 59 -8.42 9.06 -21.17
CA GLY A 59 -7.77 9.92 -22.15
C GLY A 59 -6.69 10.82 -21.53
N MET A 60 -5.63 11.13 -22.29
CA MET A 60 -4.52 11.96 -21.81
C MET A 60 -4.90 13.43 -21.60
N ASP A 61 -5.92 13.91 -22.31
CA ASP A 61 -6.46 15.27 -22.18
C ASP A 61 -7.02 15.55 -20.77
N ARG A 62 -7.44 14.49 -20.06
CA ARG A 62 -8.00 14.57 -18.70
C ARG A 62 -6.99 14.23 -17.60
N ILE A 63 -5.73 13.98 -17.96
CA ILE A 63 -4.67 13.61 -17.02
C ILE A 63 -3.63 14.72 -17.02
N GLN A 64 -3.47 15.37 -15.86
CA GLN A 64 -2.45 16.38 -15.66
C GLN A 64 -1.41 15.86 -14.67
N GLU A 65 -0.17 15.73 -15.13
CA GLU A 65 0.96 15.30 -14.32
C GLU A 65 1.77 16.51 -13.82
N ARG A 66 2.61 16.28 -12.81
CA ARG A 66 3.51 17.30 -12.24
C ARG A 66 2.79 18.54 -11.69
N ILE A 67 1.53 18.38 -11.30
CA ILE A 67 0.79 19.35 -10.48
C ILE A 67 0.74 18.84 -9.06
N PHE A 68 1.23 19.62 -8.10
CA PHE A 68 1.11 19.33 -6.68
C PHE A 68 -0.09 20.10 -6.12
N VAL A 69 -1.11 19.38 -5.68
CA VAL A 69 -2.32 19.95 -5.07
C VAL A 69 -2.02 20.25 -3.60
N VAL A 70 -2.29 21.49 -3.17
CA VAL A 70 -1.95 21.97 -1.82
C VAL A 70 -3.16 22.19 -0.93
N LYS A 71 -4.32 22.54 -1.50
CA LYS A 71 -5.48 22.97 -0.72
C LYS A 71 -6.79 22.65 -1.41
N LEU A 72 -7.78 22.23 -0.64
CA LEU A 72 -9.18 22.13 -1.06
C LEU A 72 -9.92 23.45 -0.82
N VAL A 73 -10.89 23.74 -1.67
CA VAL A 73 -11.71 24.95 -1.61
C VAL A 73 -13.16 24.56 -1.44
N ASN A 74 -13.76 24.95 -0.33
CA ASN A 74 -15.18 24.75 -0.06
C ASN A 74 -16.03 25.83 -0.76
N ASP A 75 -17.32 25.54 -0.91
CA ASP A 75 -18.29 26.44 -1.49
C ASP A 75 -18.40 27.72 -0.67
N LYS A 76 -18.57 28.85 -1.35
CA LYS A 76 -18.65 30.17 -0.70
C LYS A 76 -19.89 30.28 0.20
N ASN A 77 -20.98 29.64 -0.19
CA ASN A 77 -22.27 29.74 0.47
C ASN A 77 -22.53 28.55 1.42
N ASP A 78 -21.82 27.43 1.22
CA ASP A 78 -21.91 26.24 2.07
C ASP A 78 -20.51 25.73 2.45
N LYS A 79 -20.09 26.01 3.69
CA LYS A 79 -18.76 25.64 4.20
C LYS A 79 -18.54 24.12 4.30
N ASN A 80 -19.59 23.31 4.26
CA ASN A 80 -19.50 21.85 4.33
C ASN A 80 -19.50 21.19 2.94
N ARG A 81 -19.58 21.99 1.87
CA ARG A 81 -19.59 21.51 0.49
C ARG A 81 -18.27 21.82 -0.19
N ILE A 82 -17.70 20.84 -0.89
CA ILE A 82 -16.52 21.06 -1.72
C ILE A 82 -16.87 21.81 -3.02
N ALA A 83 -15.99 22.72 -3.45
CA ALA A 83 -16.13 23.47 -4.71
C ALA A 83 -14.91 23.36 -5.63
N GLY A 84 -13.74 22.95 -5.12
CA GLY A 84 -12.53 22.90 -5.92
C GLY A 84 -11.26 22.53 -5.17
N ALA A 85 -10.14 22.66 -5.88
CA ALA A 85 -8.81 22.46 -5.34
C ALA A 85 -7.81 23.41 -6.02
N VAL A 86 -6.74 23.75 -5.30
CA VAL A 86 -5.65 24.59 -5.79
C VAL A 86 -4.34 23.83 -5.71
N GLY A 87 -3.53 23.96 -6.74
CA GLY A 87 -2.20 23.39 -6.82
C GLY A 87 -1.27 24.25 -7.67
N PHE A 88 -0.04 23.79 -7.84
CA PHE A 88 0.94 24.44 -8.70
C PHE A 88 1.77 23.41 -9.46
N SER A 89 2.30 23.83 -10.62
CA SER A 89 3.20 23.01 -11.42
C SER A 89 4.59 22.95 -10.76
N VAL A 90 5.16 21.75 -10.70
CA VAL A 90 6.56 21.54 -10.27
C VAL A 90 7.54 21.57 -11.47
N ARG A 91 7.09 22.11 -12.60
CA ARG A 91 7.90 22.26 -13.83
C ARG A 91 7.85 23.67 -14.41
N GLU A 92 6.81 24.44 -14.08
CA GLU A 92 6.54 25.77 -14.61
C GLU A 92 6.03 26.68 -13.49
N ASN A 93 6.20 27.99 -13.62
CA ASN A 93 5.64 28.97 -12.68
C ASN A 93 4.14 29.19 -12.92
N ARG A 94 3.35 28.13 -12.67
CA ARG A 94 1.90 28.11 -12.96
C ARG A 94 1.12 27.58 -11.76
N VAL A 95 0.21 28.42 -11.26
CA VAL A 95 -0.84 28.01 -10.31
C VAL A 95 -2.04 27.48 -11.09
N VAL A 96 -2.63 26.39 -10.62
CA VAL A 96 -3.80 25.76 -11.23
C VAL A 96 -4.94 25.75 -10.21
N VAL A 97 -6.10 26.21 -10.65
CA VAL A 97 -7.33 26.22 -9.85
C VAL A 97 -8.34 25.31 -10.54
N TYR A 98 -8.74 24.24 -9.86
CA TYR A 98 -9.75 23.32 -10.33
C TYR A 98 -11.09 23.66 -9.67
N LYS A 99 -12.13 23.80 -10.50
CA LYS A 99 -13.52 23.84 -10.03
C LYS A 99 -14.13 22.46 -10.26
N ALA A 100 -14.70 21.86 -9.22
CA ALA A 100 -15.24 20.51 -9.28
C ALA A 100 -16.49 20.38 -8.40
N LYS A 101 -17.43 19.54 -8.84
CA LYS A 101 -18.63 19.22 -8.05
C LYS A 101 -18.38 18.13 -7.00
N ALA A 102 -17.36 17.30 -7.23
CA ALA A 102 -16.93 16.21 -6.37
C ALA A 102 -15.41 16.04 -6.51
N ILE A 103 -14.74 15.69 -5.42
CA ILE A 103 -13.29 15.48 -5.38
C ILE A 103 -13.02 14.16 -4.64
N LEU A 104 -12.17 13.32 -5.22
CA LEU A 104 -11.66 12.10 -4.59
C LEU A 104 -10.22 12.36 -4.13
N LEU A 105 -9.97 12.24 -2.83
CA LEU A 105 -8.62 12.32 -2.27
C LEU A 105 -7.95 10.94 -2.30
N ALA A 106 -6.96 10.80 -3.19
CA ALA A 106 -6.19 9.57 -3.38
C ALA A 106 -4.67 9.82 -3.35
N ALA A 107 -4.20 10.64 -2.40
CA ALA A 107 -2.80 11.05 -2.28
C ALA A 107 -1.95 10.17 -1.34
N GLY A 108 -2.42 8.95 -1.06
CA GLY A 108 -1.73 8.01 -0.18
C GLY A 108 -1.77 8.39 1.30
N GLY A 109 -0.89 7.76 2.08
CA GLY A 109 -0.76 7.94 3.53
C GLY A 109 0.24 9.03 3.94
N CYS A 110 0.91 8.83 5.08
CA CYS A 110 1.93 9.74 5.60
C CYS A 110 3.16 8.97 6.09
N VAL A 111 4.35 9.41 5.70
CA VAL A 111 5.65 8.90 6.16
C VAL A 111 6.58 10.05 6.55
N ASN A 112 7.76 9.73 7.08
CA ASN A 112 8.76 10.72 7.55
C ASN A 112 8.26 11.69 8.64
N LEU A 113 7.10 11.43 9.24
CA LEU A 113 6.62 12.14 10.44
C LEU A 113 7.46 11.79 11.68
N PHE A 114 7.97 10.56 11.75
CA PHE A 114 8.85 10.08 12.82
C PHE A 114 10.29 9.97 12.30
N ARG A 115 11.27 10.23 13.17
CA ARG A 115 12.69 10.04 12.84
C ARG A 115 12.97 8.56 12.51
N PRO A 116 13.49 8.24 11.30
CA PRO A 116 13.80 6.86 10.93
C PRO A 116 15.05 6.34 11.65
N ARG A 117 15.31 5.02 11.54
CA ARG A 117 16.48 4.36 12.14
C ARG A 117 17.81 4.78 11.50
N SER A 118 17.79 5.14 10.21
CA SER A 118 18.95 5.63 9.48
C SER A 118 18.78 7.12 9.20
N VAL A 119 19.71 7.93 9.70
CA VAL A 119 19.75 9.39 9.51
C VAL A 119 20.93 9.70 8.57
N GLY A 120 20.68 10.43 7.48
CA GLY A 120 21.61 10.56 6.34
C GLY A 120 20.95 10.07 5.04
N GLU A 121 21.71 9.52 4.10
CA GLU A 121 21.16 9.01 2.82
C GLU A 121 20.07 7.95 3.01
N GLY A 122 20.21 7.13 4.07
CA GLY A 122 19.23 6.13 4.45
C GLY A 122 17.86 6.69 4.87
N GLN A 123 17.71 8.00 5.07
CA GLN A 123 16.42 8.62 5.37
C GLN A 123 15.42 8.46 4.21
N GLY A 124 15.92 8.37 2.97
CA GLY A 124 15.09 8.08 1.79
C GLY A 124 14.54 6.65 1.77
N ARG A 125 14.99 5.76 2.66
CA ARG A 125 14.64 4.33 2.72
C ARG A 125 13.54 4.06 3.75
N ALA A 126 12.41 4.76 3.65
CA ALA A 126 11.22 4.38 4.40
C ALA A 126 10.62 3.07 3.86
N TRP A 127 9.98 2.27 4.72
CA TRP A 127 9.27 1.06 4.29
C TRP A 127 8.05 1.38 3.41
N TYR A 128 7.32 2.44 3.76
CA TYR A 128 6.19 2.95 2.99
C TYR A 128 6.67 4.10 2.08
N PRO A 129 5.98 4.41 0.95
CA PRO A 129 6.52 5.30 -0.07
C PRO A 129 6.92 6.68 0.45
N VAL A 130 8.20 7.05 0.27
CA VAL A 130 8.83 8.25 0.84
C VAL A 130 8.17 9.58 0.42
N TRP A 131 7.50 9.57 -0.74
CA TRP A 131 6.79 10.73 -1.28
C TRP A 131 5.40 10.97 -0.67
N ASN A 132 4.90 10.08 0.19
CA ASN A 132 3.60 10.23 0.86
C ASN A 132 3.70 11.17 2.07
N ALA A 133 3.37 12.45 1.86
CA ALA A 133 3.52 13.50 2.88
C ALA A 133 2.29 13.71 3.78
N GLY A 134 1.25 12.88 3.69
CA GLY A 134 -0.01 13.10 4.44
C GLY A 134 -0.94 14.14 3.81
N SER A 135 -0.80 14.41 2.51
CA SER A 135 -1.64 15.37 1.78
C SER A 135 -3.12 15.00 1.83
N THR A 136 -3.47 13.71 1.78
CA THR A 136 -4.85 13.23 1.94
C THR A 136 -5.46 13.72 3.25
N TYR A 137 -4.77 13.50 4.37
CA TYR A 137 -5.31 13.77 5.71
C TYR A 137 -5.42 15.27 5.97
N THR A 138 -4.37 16.02 5.66
CA THR A 138 -4.32 17.46 5.93
C THR A 138 -5.37 18.21 5.13
N MET A 139 -5.47 17.92 3.82
CA MET A 139 -6.47 18.56 2.97
C MET A 139 -7.91 18.22 3.37
N ALA A 140 -8.16 16.97 3.79
CA ALA A 140 -9.48 16.57 4.28
C ALA A 140 -9.83 17.30 5.59
N ALA A 141 -8.93 17.29 6.56
CA ALA A 141 -9.13 17.96 7.85
C ALA A 141 -9.35 19.48 7.70
N GLU A 142 -8.54 20.14 6.88
CA GLU A 142 -8.69 21.58 6.62
C GLU A 142 -10.00 21.92 5.90
N ALA A 143 -10.52 21.01 5.09
CA ALA A 143 -11.83 21.15 4.44
C ALA A 143 -13.01 20.86 5.40
N GLY A 144 -12.74 20.47 6.66
CA GLY A 144 -13.77 20.16 7.65
C GLY A 144 -14.28 18.73 7.62
N ALA A 145 -13.59 17.81 6.92
CA ALA A 145 -13.98 16.40 6.93
C ALA A 145 -13.59 15.73 8.25
N GLU A 146 -14.48 14.87 8.75
CA GLU A 146 -14.20 14.04 9.93
C GLU A 146 -13.10 13.02 9.63
N LEU A 147 -12.12 12.94 10.53
CA LEU A 147 -11.09 11.91 10.51
C LEU A 147 -11.36 10.88 11.60
N THR A 148 -11.00 9.63 11.34
CA THR A 148 -11.23 8.51 12.27
C THR A 148 -9.96 7.67 12.45
N MET A 149 -9.77 7.11 13.64
CA MET A 149 -8.65 6.22 13.99
C MET A 149 -7.27 6.82 13.68
N MET A 150 -7.10 8.13 13.83
CA MET A 150 -5.84 8.83 13.49
C MET A 150 -4.69 8.50 14.45
N GLU A 151 -5.00 7.94 15.61
CA GLU A 151 -4.03 7.38 16.57
C GLU A 151 -3.47 6.03 16.11
N ASN A 152 -4.18 5.31 15.23
CA ASN A 152 -3.72 4.04 14.71
C ASN A 152 -2.53 4.25 13.78
N ARG A 153 -1.42 3.59 14.09
CA ARG A 153 -0.19 3.64 13.29
C ARG A 153 0.28 2.24 12.95
N PHE A 154 0.90 2.12 11.80
CA PHE A 154 1.49 0.87 11.34
C PHE A 154 3.01 0.87 11.51
N VAL A 155 3.53 -0.03 12.36
CA VAL A 155 4.98 -0.18 12.59
C VAL A 155 5.45 -1.53 11.99
N PRO A 156 6.05 -1.53 10.80
CA PRO A 156 6.40 -2.76 10.10
C PRO A 156 7.67 -3.41 10.68
N ALA A 157 7.58 -4.69 11.06
CA ALA A 157 8.75 -5.54 11.30
C ALA A 157 9.22 -6.16 9.97
N ARG A 158 10.43 -5.80 9.52
CA ARG A 158 11.00 -6.16 8.20
C ARG A 158 12.49 -6.48 8.33
N PHE A 159 13.11 -6.89 7.23
CA PHE A 159 14.57 -6.97 7.17
C PHE A 159 15.18 -5.62 7.52
N LYS A 160 16.22 -5.66 8.37
CA LYS A 160 16.88 -4.47 8.90
C LYS A 160 17.42 -3.60 7.75
N ASP A 161 17.32 -2.28 7.93
CA ASP A 161 17.78 -1.21 7.05
C ASP A 161 17.09 -1.12 5.67
N GLY A 162 17.12 -2.19 4.88
CA GLY A 162 16.51 -2.22 3.55
C GLY A 162 14.98 -2.35 3.56
N TYR A 163 14.39 -2.78 4.68
CA TYR A 163 12.95 -3.00 4.86
C TYR A 163 12.29 -3.94 3.83
N GLY A 164 13.05 -4.93 3.36
CA GLY A 164 12.56 -5.97 2.45
C GLY A 164 11.35 -6.74 3.01
N PRO A 165 10.50 -7.29 2.14
CA PRO A 165 9.27 -7.96 2.56
C PRO A 165 9.57 -9.27 3.30
N VAL A 166 8.80 -9.54 4.35
CA VAL A 166 8.92 -10.79 5.15
C VAL A 166 7.75 -11.75 4.90
N GLY A 167 6.70 -11.31 4.19
CA GLY A 167 5.47 -12.09 3.99
C GLY A 167 5.71 -13.42 3.26
N ALA A 168 6.43 -13.39 2.13
CA ALA A 168 6.77 -14.61 1.39
C ALA A 168 7.67 -15.54 2.23
N TRP A 169 8.67 -15.00 2.93
CA TRP A 169 9.54 -15.78 3.82
C TRP A 169 8.75 -16.56 4.87
N PHE A 170 7.85 -15.91 5.60
CA PHE A 170 7.06 -16.58 6.63
C PHE A 170 5.97 -17.49 6.05
N LEU A 171 5.23 -17.02 5.05
CA LEU A 171 3.99 -17.67 4.62
C LEU A 171 4.24 -18.70 3.52
N LEU A 172 5.09 -18.38 2.55
CA LEU A 172 5.39 -19.26 1.42
C LEU A 172 6.54 -20.23 1.74
N PHE A 173 7.68 -19.69 2.21
CA PHE A 173 8.91 -20.46 2.46
C PHE A 173 9.01 -21.06 3.86
N LYS A 174 8.06 -20.75 4.76
CA LYS A 174 8.01 -21.27 6.13
C LYS A 174 9.25 -20.96 6.98
N ALA A 175 9.95 -19.87 6.66
CA ALA A 175 11.09 -19.40 7.44
C ALA A 175 10.66 -19.06 8.88
N GLN A 176 11.57 -19.24 9.83
CA GLN A 176 11.36 -18.87 11.23
C GLN A 176 12.20 -17.64 11.59
N ALA A 177 11.68 -16.81 12.49
CA ALA A 177 12.42 -15.72 13.09
C ALA A 177 12.89 -16.14 14.49
N VAL A 178 14.19 -16.02 14.74
CA VAL A 178 14.84 -16.39 16.00
C VAL A 178 15.50 -15.17 16.63
N ASN A 179 15.70 -15.20 17.94
CA ASN A 179 16.51 -14.21 18.64
C ASN A 179 18.01 -14.52 18.51
N ALA A 180 18.87 -13.69 19.12
CA ALA A 180 20.33 -13.86 19.08
C ALA A 180 20.85 -15.19 19.68
N TYR A 181 20.03 -15.86 20.50
CA TYR A 181 20.34 -17.15 21.11
C TYR A 181 19.79 -18.35 20.32
N GLY A 182 19.20 -18.11 19.14
CA GLY A 182 18.61 -19.17 18.32
C GLY A 182 17.20 -19.60 18.74
N GLU A 183 16.57 -18.91 19.69
CA GLU A 183 15.23 -19.28 20.18
C GLU A 183 14.13 -18.67 19.30
N VAL A 184 13.11 -19.47 18.96
CA VAL A 184 11.91 -19.00 18.25
C VAL A 184 11.02 -18.23 19.23
N TYR A 185 11.16 -16.90 19.25
CA TYR A 185 10.49 -16.04 20.24
C TYR A 185 8.95 -16.12 20.20
N MET A 186 8.35 -16.43 19.04
CA MET A 186 6.90 -16.62 18.93
C MET A 186 6.40 -17.85 19.70
N VAL A 187 7.25 -18.86 19.89
CA VAL A 187 6.93 -20.05 20.70
C VAL A 187 7.23 -19.76 22.16
N LYS A 188 8.41 -19.21 22.46
CA LYS A 188 8.85 -18.87 23.82
C LYS A 188 7.87 -17.94 24.54
N ASN A 189 7.37 -16.92 23.84
CA ASN A 189 6.52 -15.88 24.42
C ASN A 189 5.03 -16.07 24.10
N LYS A 190 4.61 -17.28 23.70
CA LYS A 190 3.23 -17.54 23.28
C LYS A 190 2.20 -17.16 24.33
N GLU A 191 2.53 -17.36 25.62
CA GLU A 191 1.62 -17.09 26.74
C GLU A 191 1.25 -15.62 26.89
N LEU A 192 2.10 -14.69 26.43
CA LEU A 192 1.80 -13.25 26.44
C LEU A 192 0.59 -12.89 25.57
N LEU A 193 0.18 -13.76 24.65
CA LEU A 193 -1.01 -13.55 23.84
C LEU A 193 -2.31 -13.83 24.60
N ASN A 194 -2.25 -14.52 25.75
CA ASN A 194 -3.43 -14.82 26.56
C ASN A 194 -4.05 -13.57 27.19
N ASP A 195 -3.28 -12.49 27.33
CA ASP A 195 -3.74 -11.21 27.87
C ASP A 195 -4.64 -10.43 26.90
N TYR A 196 -4.75 -10.87 25.63
CA TYR A 196 -5.45 -10.14 24.57
C TYR A 196 -6.56 -10.94 23.87
N PRO A 197 -7.56 -11.50 24.59
CA PRO A 197 -8.68 -12.20 23.94
C PRO A 197 -9.62 -11.21 23.22
N PRO A 198 -10.28 -11.61 22.11
CA PRO A 198 -10.11 -12.88 21.38
C PRO A 198 -8.91 -12.87 20.41
N TYR A 199 -8.24 -11.72 20.24
CA TYR A 199 -7.27 -11.49 19.16
C TYR A 199 -5.98 -12.32 19.28
N GLY A 200 -5.47 -12.47 20.50
CA GLY A 200 -4.29 -13.30 20.79
C GLY A 200 -4.55 -14.81 20.66
N GLN A 201 -5.83 -15.23 20.68
CA GLN A 201 -6.27 -16.62 20.55
C GLN A 201 -6.71 -16.96 19.11
N ALA A 202 -6.66 -16.01 18.18
CA ALA A 202 -7.03 -16.24 16.80
C ALA A 202 -6.09 -17.26 16.12
N ALA A 203 -6.67 -18.27 15.44
CA ALA A 203 -5.92 -19.31 14.74
C ALA A 203 -4.94 -18.75 13.68
N VAL A 204 -5.29 -17.61 13.09
CA VAL A 204 -4.36 -16.75 12.38
C VAL A 204 -4.23 -15.48 13.22
N PRO A 205 -3.16 -15.33 14.02
CA PRO A 205 -2.91 -14.05 14.66
C PRO A 205 -2.88 -12.98 13.58
N HIS A 206 -3.28 -11.74 13.89
CA HIS A 206 -3.18 -10.60 12.98
C HIS A 206 -1.70 -10.36 12.61
N ARG A 207 -1.15 -11.17 11.71
CA ARG A 207 0.17 -10.98 11.13
C ARG A 207 -0.05 -9.89 10.12
N ALA A 208 0.40 -8.69 10.48
CA ALA A 208 0.47 -7.48 9.67
C ALA A 208 1.22 -7.71 8.33
N CYS A 209 0.63 -8.52 7.46
CA CYS A 209 0.94 -8.61 6.05
C CYS A 209 0.19 -7.47 5.38
N ALA A 210 0.70 -6.25 5.55
CA ALA A 210 0.24 -5.11 4.78
C ALA A 210 0.62 -5.36 3.32
N THR A 211 -0.37 -5.69 2.50
CA THR A 211 -0.36 -5.41 1.07
C THR A 211 -0.62 -3.92 0.92
N THR A 212 0.36 -3.20 0.39
CA THR A 212 0.19 -1.85 -0.15
C THR A 212 -0.55 -1.89 -1.47
#